data_AF-A0A0W1EN12-F1
#
_entry.id   AF-A0A0W1EN12-F1
#
_cell.length_a   1.000
_cell.length_b   1.000
_cell.length_c   1.000
_cell.angle_alpha   90.00
_cell.angle_beta   90.00
_cell.angle_gamma   90.00
#
_symmetry.space_group_name_H-M   'P 1'
#
loop_
_entity.id
_entity.type
_entity.pdbx_description
1 polymer ?
#
loop_
_entity_poly.entity_id
_entity_poly.type
_entity_poly.pdbx_seq_one_letter_code
_entity_poly.pdbx_strand_id
1 'polypeptide(L)'
;MIRALAVAVLWASPVPAMAQYDGDWVCNAVAKGSRGAQVDVIAQVGSDGEIWSRSISWTPPMLDASKPQYRDLDRPGLSLQYDDAEAEAIGELTSAIGDVSSVGGPVGALRDLKMLVLMDGGASWTTELEPFGVSQQIGGSPFRYASAEIDDTDWDGDPYELFEAGGVVTLSLQDAVGRPVAQARYDIGAKAERDRLFRSAWRKAEAMAKSRKGCDKAGA
;
A
#
# COMPACT_ATOMS: atom_id res chain seq x y z
N MET A 1 20.71 40.29 34.01
CA MET A 1 19.71 39.21 34.11
C MET A 1 19.49 38.64 32.72
N ILE A 2 20.10 37.49 32.44
CA ILE A 2 20.01 36.79 31.15
C ILE A 2 18.89 35.76 31.29
N ARG A 3 17.79 35.92 30.55
CA ARG A 3 16.73 34.91 30.45
C ARG A 3 17.09 33.93 29.33
N ALA A 4 17.38 32.70 29.73
CA ALA A 4 17.58 31.56 28.84
C ALA A 4 16.26 31.19 28.14
N LEU A 5 16.33 31.00 26.83
CA LEU A 5 15.32 30.36 26.01
C LEU A 5 15.27 28.86 26.34
N ALA A 6 14.13 28.37 26.82
CA ALA A 6 13.80 26.96 26.79
C ALA A 6 13.25 26.63 25.41
N VAL A 7 14.09 26.03 24.56
CA VAL A 7 13.65 25.39 23.30
C VAL A 7 13.02 24.06 23.70
N ALA A 8 11.72 23.93 23.44
CA ALA A 8 11.04 22.65 23.49
C ALA A 8 11.64 21.74 22.41
N VAL A 9 12.36 20.71 22.86
CA VAL A 9 12.82 19.62 22.01
C VAL A 9 11.58 18.87 21.55
N LEU A 10 11.22 19.05 20.28
CA LEU A 10 10.32 18.15 19.56
C LEU A 10 10.93 16.75 19.62
N TRP A 11 10.26 15.85 20.34
CA TRP A 11 10.49 14.41 20.23
C TRP A 11 10.01 13.98 18.85
N ALA A 12 10.92 14.07 17.87
CA ALA A 12 10.79 13.29 16.66
C ALA A 12 11.07 11.84 17.04
N SER A 13 10.02 11.02 17.10
CA SER A 13 10.18 9.57 17.03
C SER A 13 11.04 9.27 15.81
N PRO A 14 12.21 8.62 15.93
CA PRO A 14 12.91 8.18 14.75
C PRO A 14 12.07 7.07 14.14
N VAL A 15 11.45 7.34 12.99
CA VAL A 15 11.31 6.27 12.00
C VAL A 15 12.73 5.73 11.84
N PRO A 16 13.01 4.45 12.13
CA PRO A 16 14.35 3.95 11.94
C PRO A 16 14.67 4.17 10.47
N ALA A 17 15.63 5.04 10.20
CA ALA A 17 16.34 4.99 8.94
C ALA A 17 16.83 3.56 8.85
N MET A 18 16.20 2.75 7.99
CA MET A 18 16.59 1.37 7.77
C MET A 18 18.05 1.42 7.34
N ALA A 19 18.93 1.09 8.27
CA ALA A 19 20.37 1.09 8.05
C ALA A 19 20.63 0.00 7.02
N GLN A 20 20.70 0.38 5.76
CA GLN A 20 21.20 -0.49 4.71
C GLN A 20 22.67 -0.73 5.04
N TYR A 21 22.99 -1.89 5.62
CA TYR A 21 24.37 -2.22 5.97
C TYR A 21 25.18 -2.36 4.68
N ASP A 22 26.45 -1.97 4.71
CA ASP A 22 27.35 -2.07 3.56
C ASP A 22 27.35 -3.51 3.02
N GLY A 23 26.77 -3.69 1.83
CA GLY A 23 26.69 -5.00 1.17
C GLY A 23 25.30 -5.60 1.04
N ASP A 24 24.29 -5.09 1.76
CA ASP A 24 22.90 -5.57 1.64
C ASP A 24 22.26 -5.16 0.31
N TRP A 25 21.31 -5.98 -0.16
CA TRP A 25 20.53 -5.67 -1.37
C TRP A 25 19.06 -6.06 -1.24
N VAL A 26 18.24 -5.39 -2.04
CA VAL A 26 16.78 -5.55 -2.06
C VAL A 26 16.36 -6.15 -3.39
N CYS A 27 15.51 -7.16 -3.34
CA CYS A 27 14.98 -7.86 -4.50
C CYS A 27 13.47 -7.69 -4.52
N ASN A 28 12.94 -6.93 -5.49
CA ASN A 28 11.51 -6.81 -5.71
C ASN A 28 11.06 -7.77 -6.83
N ALA A 29 10.19 -8.71 -6.49
CA ALA A 29 9.56 -9.59 -7.45
C ALA A 29 8.05 -9.33 -7.51
N VAL A 30 7.59 -8.96 -8.71
CA VAL A 30 6.17 -8.71 -9.00
C VAL A 30 5.58 -9.86 -9.82
N ALA A 31 4.40 -10.33 -9.44
CA ALA A 31 3.55 -11.21 -10.24
C ALA A 31 2.20 -10.52 -10.50
N LYS A 32 1.87 -10.36 -11.79
CA LYS A 32 0.63 -9.68 -12.24
C LYS A 32 -0.43 -10.70 -12.65
N GLY A 33 -1.68 -10.38 -12.34
CA GLY A 33 -2.86 -11.18 -12.61
C GLY A 33 -3.91 -10.43 -13.42
N SER A 34 -5.15 -10.90 -13.30
CA SER A 34 -6.30 -10.33 -13.99
C SER A 34 -6.68 -8.96 -13.41
N ARG A 35 -7.21 -8.06 -14.24
CA ARG A 35 -7.85 -6.81 -13.80
C ARG A 35 -7.01 -5.97 -12.82
N GLY A 36 -5.70 -5.90 -13.08
CA GLY A 36 -4.77 -5.13 -12.25
C GLY A 36 -4.34 -5.80 -10.95
N ALA A 37 -4.80 -7.03 -10.67
CA ALA A 37 -4.32 -7.79 -9.52
C ALA A 37 -2.80 -7.96 -9.59
N GLN A 38 -2.12 -7.80 -8.48
CA GLN A 38 -0.68 -8.05 -8.39
C GLN A 38 -0.26 -8.43 -6.99
N VAL A 39 0.76 -9.27 -6.89
CA VAL A 39 1.50 -9.51 -5.65
C VAL A 39 2.93 -9.06 -5.83
N ASP A 40 3.41 -8.26 -4.89
CA ASP A 40 4.78 -7.82 -4.77
C ASP A 40 5.42 -8.54 -3.58
N VAL A 41 6.60 -9.11 -3.79
CA VAL A 41 7.43 -9.69 -2.74
C VAL A 41 8.76 -8.96 -2.74
N ILE A 42 9.03 -8.24 -1.65
CA ILE A 42 10.27 -7.53 -1.42
C ILE A 42 11.11 -8.36 -0.45
N ALA A 43 12.19 -8.98 -0.95
CA ALA A 43 13.14 -9.68 -0.12
C ALA A 43 14.35 -8.80 0.18
N GLN A 44 14.70 -8.68 1.47
CA GLN A 44 15.93 -8.04 1.92
C GLN A 44 16.97 -9.13 2.18
N VAL A 45 18.11 -9.00 1.51
CA VAL A 45 19.18 -9.99 1.54
C VAL A 45 20.41 -9.38 2.20
N GLY A 46 20.92 -10.08 3.20
CA GLY A 46 22.12 -9.71 3.91
C GLY A 46 23.35 -9.85 3.02
N SER A 47 24.43 -9.17 3.40
CA SER A 47 25.74 -9.29 2.74
C SER A 47 26.28 -10.75 2.61
N ASP A 48 25.80 -11.68 3.43
CA ASP A 48 26.10 -13.12 3.39
C ASP A 48 25.26 -13.91 2.37
N GLY A 49 24.24 -13.29 1.76
CA GLY A 49 23.32 -13.91 0.83
C GLY A 49 22.08 -14.55 1.47
N GLU A 50 21.89 -14.43 2.78
CA GLU A 50 20.68 -14.91 3.45
C GLU A 50 19.56 -13.87 3.39
N ILE A 51 18.33 -14.34 3.17
CA ILE A 51 17.14 -13.49 3.23
C ILE A 51 16.72 -13.37 4.69
N TRP A 52 16.83 -12.18 5.27
CA TRP A 52 16.47 -11.93 6.67
C TRP A 52 15.12 -11.24 6.84
N SER A 53 14.53 -10.69 5.77
CA SER A 53 13.20 -10.10 5.80
C SER A 53 12.49 -10.24 4.45
N ARG A 54 11.17 -10.39 4.50
CA ARG A 54 10.28 -10.30 3.35
C ARG A 54 9.10 -9.41 3.69
N SER A 55 8.75 -8.51 2.79
CA SER A 55 7.50 -7.75 2.82
C SER A 55 6.66 -8.17 1.62
N ILE A 56 5.37 -8.43 1.86
CA ILE A 56 4.45 -8.95 0.86
C ILE A 56 3.25 -8.01 0.80
N SER A 57 2.92 -7.55 -0.41
CA SER A 57 1.70 -6.81 -0.64
C SER A 57 0.90 -7.42 -1.76
N TRP A 58 -0.42 -7.40 -1.62
CA TRP A 58 -1.37 -7.84 -2.63
C TRP A 58 -2.32 -6.70 -2.97
N THR A 59 -2.37 -6.34 -4.25
CA THR A 59 -3.45 -5.54 -4.83
C THR A 59 -4.51 -6.50 -5.39
N PRO A 60 -5.74 -6.52 -4.85
CA PRO A 60 -6.81 -7.36 -5.37
C PRO A 60 -7.25 -6.94 -6.78
N PRO A 61 -7.88 -7.83 -7.56
CA PRO A 61 -8.44 -7.47 -8.86
C PRO A 61 -9.52 -6.39 -8.73
N MET A 62 -9.38 -5.32 -9.51
CA MET A 62 -10.38 -4.26 -9.60
C MET A 62 -11.55 -4.72 -10.46
N LEU A 63 -12.75 -4.76 -9.90
CA LEU A 63 -13.98 -5.12 -10.59
C LEU A 63 -14.44 -4.01 -11.53
N ASP A 64 -14.55 -2.81 -10.97
CA ASP A 64 -14.99 -1.61 -11.65
C ASP A 64 -14.50 -0.36 -10.89
N ALA A 65 -14.58 0.79 -11.54
CA ALA A 65 -14.29 2.08 -10.94
C ALA A 65 -15.09 3.18 -11.63
N SER A 66 -15.50 4.18 -10.85
CA SER A 66 -16.14 5.37 -11.39
C SER A 66 -15.11 6.24 -12.13
N LYS A 67 -15.61 7.13 -12.99
CA LYS A 67 -14.78 8.20 -13.55
C LYS A 67 -14.59 9.27 -12.46
N PRO A 68 -13.34 9.61 -12.07
CA PRO A 68 -13.10 10.67 -11.09
C PRO A 68 -13.72 11.99 -11.55
N GLN A 69 -14.32 12.72 -10.61
CA GLN A 69 -14.92 14.02 -10.86
C GLN A 69 -13.88 15.09 -11.19
N TYR A 70 -12.70 15.01 -10.56
CA TYR A 70 -11.58 15.90 -10.82
C TYR A 70 -10.62 15.29 -11.83
N ARG A 71 -10.22 16.07 -12.83
CA ARG A 71 -9.44 15.59 -13.98
C ARG A 71 -8.06 15.06 -13.59
N ASP A 72 -7.51 15.63 -12.55
CA ASP A 72 -6.19 15.36 -11.98
C ASP A 72 -6.20 14.25 -10.95
N LEU A 73 -7.37 13.81 -10.46
CA LEU A 73 -7.52 12.78 -9.45
C LEU A 73 -7.60 11.39 -10.09
N ASP A 74 -6.85 10.44 -9.53
CA ASP A 74 -6.94 9.04 -9.94
C ASP A 74 -8.06 8.28 -9.17
N ARG A 75 -8.26 7.02 -9.52
CA ARG A 75 -9.14 6.10 -8.78
C ARG A 75 -8.50 5.71 -7.45
N PRO A 76 -9.29 5.45 -6.39
CA PRO A 76 -8.75 4.94 -5.14
C PRO A 76 -8.12 3.55 -5.32
N GLY A 77 -6.86 3.40 -4.92
CA GLY A 77 -6.09 2.16 -4.85
C GLY A 77 -6.38 1.36 -3.58
N LEU A 78 -6.14 0.05 -3.63
CA LEU A 78 -6.17 -0.85 -2.47
C LEU A 78 -4.95 -1.76 -2.48
N SER A 79 -4.27 -1.85 -1.35
CA SER A 79 -3.16 -2.78 -1.10
C SER A 79 -3.31 -3.44 0.26
N LEU A 80 -3.18 -4.75 0.31
CA LEU A 80 -3.21 -5.55 1.54
C LEU A 80 -1.79 -6.05 1.84
N GLN A 81 -1.26 -5.78 3.03
CA GLN A 81 0.08 -6.17 3.45
C GLN A 81 0.06 -7.39 4.35
N TYR A 82 1.02 -8.30 4.11
CA TYR A 82 1.11 -9.56 4.81
C TYR A 82 2.50 -9.74 5.43
N ASP A 83 2.51 -10.26 6.65
CA ASP A 83 3.71 -10.68 7.38
C ASP A 83 3.69 -12.20 7.64
N ASP A 84 4.79 -12.73 8.16
CA ASP A 84 4.96 -14.16 8.47
C ASP A 84 4.71 -15.10 7.27
N ALA A 85 5.00 -14.62 6.06
CA ALA A 85 4.86 -15.41 4.85
C ALA A 85 5.90 -16.55 4.78
N GLU A 86 5.43 -17.71 4.33
CA GLU A 86 6.24 -18.89 4.02
C GLU A 86 6.13 -19.25 2.53
N ALA A 87 6.98 -20.15 2.04
CA ALA A 87 6.99 -20.50 0.61
C ALA A 87 5.63 -21.00 0.07
N GLU A 88 4.80 -21.59 0.92
CA GLU A 88 3.48 -22.13 0.55
C GLU A 88 2.30 -21.25 0.96
N ALA A 89 2.50 -20.27 1.86
CA ALA A 89 1.44 -19.48 2.47
C ALA A 89 1.80 -18.00 2.53
N ILE A 90 0.87 -17.13 2.14
CA ILE A 90 1.10 -15.69 2.09
C ILE A 90 1.28 -15.03 3.46
N GLY A 91 0.90 -15.74 4.54
CA GLY A 91 1.03 -15.25 5.92
C GLY A 91 -0.24 -14.58 6.43
N GLU A 92 -0.07 -13.76 7.47
CA GLU A 92 -1.13 -13.04 8.17
C GLU A 92 -1.31 -11.65 7.58
N LEU A 93 -2.55 -11.21 7.40
CA LEU A 93 -2.86 -9.84 6.97
C LEU A 93 -2.60 -8.90 8.14
N THR A 94 -1.66 -7.96 7.98
CA THR A 94 -1.27 -7.04 9.06
C THR A 94 -1.64 -5.59 8.79
N SER A 95 -1.87 -5.23 7.52
CA SER A 95 -2.33 -3.89 7.17
C SER A 95 -3.15 -3.89 5.88
N ALA A 96 -4.08 -2.95 5.78
CA ALA A 96 -4.82 -2.63 4.59
C ALA A 96 -4.63 -1.14 4.31
N ILE A 97 -4.24 -0.80 3.10
CA ILE A 97 -3.95 0.57 2.71
C ILE A 97 -4.83 0.94 1.53
N GLY A 98 -5.57 2.03 1.70
CA GLY A 98 -6.19 2.72 0.59
C GLY A 98 -5.33 3.91 0.18
N ASP A 99 -5.15 4.12 -1.12
CA ASP A 99 -4.35 5.23 -1.62
C ASP A 99 -5.06 5.98 -2.75
N VAL A 100 -4.62 7.21 -2.98
CA VAL A 100 -5.02 7.98 -4.15
C VAL A 100 -3.91 8.91 -4.57
N SER A 101 -3.75 9.07 -5.88
CA SER A 101 -2.83 10.03 -6.46
C SER A 101 -3.54 11.16 -7.22
N SER A 102 -2.87 12.31 -7.32
CA SER A 102 -3.25 13.40 -8.20
C SER A 102 -2.03 13.94 -8.98
N VAL A 103 -2.19 14.09 -10.29
CA VAL A 103 -1.14 14.57 -11.21
C VAL A 103 -1.48 15.98 -11.69
N GLY A 104 -0.60 16.94 -11.41
CA GLY A 104 -0.78 18.33 -11.88
C GLY A 104 -1.98 19.06 -11.26
N GLY A 105 -2.57 18.50 -10.21
CA GLY A 105 -3.74 19.02 -9.51
C GLY A 105 -3.49 20.25 -8.64
N PRO A 106 -4.56 21.01 -8.29
CA PRO A 106 -4.47 22.03 -7.26
C PRO A 106 -3.98 21.41 -5.95
N VAL A 107 -3.16 22.14 -5.20
CA VAL A 107 -2.58 21.71 -3.92
C VAL A 107 -3.62 21.14 -2.94
N GLY A 108 -4.88 21.57 -3.05
CA GLY A 108 -5.97 21.20 -2.17
C GLY A 108 -6.86 20.05 -2.60
N ALA A 109 -6.74 19.48 -3.81
CA ALA A 109 -7.71 18.47 -4.28
C ALA A 109 -7.78 17.21 -3.41
N LEU A 110 -6.68 16.84 -2.75
CA LEU A 110 -6.60 15.71 -1.82
C LEU A 110 -6.85 16.10 -0.35
N ARG A 111 -6.81 17.39 0.01
CA ARG A 111 -6.85 17.88 1.41
C ARG A 111 -8.21 17.70 2.07
N ASP A 112 -9.26 17.78 1.27
CA ASP A 112 -10.64 17.77 1.76
C ASP A 112 -11.33 16.43 1.45
N LEU A 113 -10.54 15.38 1.17
CA LEU A 113 -11.06 14.07 0.85
C LEU A 113 -10.95 13.13 2.05
N LYS A 114 -12.01 12.35 2.26
CA LYS A 114 -12.03 11.20 3.15
C LYS A 114 -12.24 9.93 2.36
N MET A 115 -11.76 8.81 2.88
CA MET A 115 -11.99 7.51 2.26
C MET A 115 -13.03 6.74 3.05
N LEU A 116 -14.16 6.49 2.42
CA LEU A 116 -15.18 5.58 2.92
C LEU A 116 -14.88 4.17 2.41
N VAL A 117 -14.84 3.21 3.33
CA VAL A 117 -14.70 1.78 3.06
C VAL A 117 -16.05 1.11 3.22
N LEU A 118 -16.47 0.34 2.23
CA LEU A 118 -17.78 -0.31 2.18
C LEU A 118 -17.62 -1.78 1.81
N MET A 119 -17.91 -2.67 2.76
CA MET A 119 -17.90 -4.12 2.56
C MET A 119 -19.23 -4.59 1.98
N ASP A 120 -19.22 -5.65 1.17
CA ASP A 120 -20.44 -6.24 0.57
C ASP A 120 -21.48 -6.68 1.63
N GLY A 121 -21.02 -7.03 2.84
CA GLY A 121 -21.87 -7.34 4.00
C GLY A 121 -22.54 -6.13 4.68
N GLY A 122 -22.31 -4.91 4.18
CA GLY A 122 -22.90 -3.67 4.68
C GLY A 122 -22.10 -2.96 5.78
N ALA A 123 -21.02 -3.57 6.28
CA ALA A 123 -20.09 -2.89 7.18
C ALA A 123 -19.39 -1.73 6.46
N SER A 124 -19.25 -0.59 7.14
CA SER A 124 -18.60 0.58 6.57
C SER A 124 -18.02 1.50 7.64
N TRP A 125 -16.87 2.09 7.34
CA TRP A 125 -16.20 3.08 8.17
C TRP A 125 -15.47 4.07 7.29
N THR A 126 -15.14 5.23 7.86
CA THR A 126 -14.38 6.27 7.17
C THR A 126 -13.01 6.40 7.78
N THR A 127 -11.97 6.42 6.94
CA THR A 127 -10.60 6.72 7.34
C THR A 127 -10.16 8.07 6.78
N GLU A 128 -9.34 8.78 7.55
CA GLU A 128 -8.75 10.04 7.13
C GLU A 128 -7.47 9.78 6.33
N LEU A 129 -7.34 10.46 5.19
CA LEU A 129 -6.13 10.37 4.39
C LEU A 129 -5.00 11.11 5.09
N GLU A 130 -3.90 10.41 5.38
CA GLU A 130 -2.72 11.03 5.94
C GLU A 130 -2.09 12.02 4.94
N PRO A 131 -1.61 13.18 5.42
CA PRO A 131 -1.22 14.28 4.54
C PRO A 131 0.12 14.05 3.82
N PHE A 132 0.02 14.01 2.49
CA PHE A 132 0.99 14.39 1.43
C PHE A 132 2.39 13.78 1.48
N GLY A 133 2.63 12.82 0.59
CA GLY A 133 3.92 12.67 -0.06
C GLY A 133 3.92 13.26 -1.47
N VAL A 134 5.09 13.73 -1.91
CA VAL A 134 5.34 14.04 -3.33
C VAL A 134 6.32 13.00 -3.84
N SER A 135 5.90 12.22 -4.82
CA SER A 135 6.78 11.27 -5.51
C SER A 135 7.12 11.78 -6.90
N GLN A 136 8.36 11.56 -7.32
CA GLN A 136 8.84 11.88 -8.66
C GLN A 136 9.13 10.59 -9.40
N GLN A 137 8.45 10.37 -10.52
CA GLN A 137 8.91 9.39 -11.50
C GLN A 137 10.01 9.99 -12.37
N ILE A 138 11.07 9.22 -12.63
CA ILE A 138 12.11 9.60 -13.58
C ILE A 138 11.47 9.80 -14.96
N GLY A 139 11.53 11.02 -15.50
CA GLY A 139 10.94 11.39 -16.79
C GLY A 139 9.43 11.69 -16.77
N GLY A 140 8.80 11.68 -15.59
CA GLY A 140 7.38 11.98 -15.39
C GLY A 140 7.11 13.36 -14.78
N SER A 141 5.85 13.77 -14.77
CA SER A 141 5.41 14.92 -13.95
C SER A 141 5.36 14.50 -12.47
N PRO A 142 5.70 15.39 -11.53
CA PRO A 142 5.53 15.10 -10.11
C PRO A 142 4.06 14.82 -9.82
N PHE A 143 3.79 13.79 -9.02
CA PHE A 143 2.45 13.46 -8.54
C PHE A 143 2.40 13.56 -7.02
N ARG A 144 1.24 13.95 -6.54
CA ARG A 144 0.90 13.98 -5.13
C ARG A 144 0.17 12.70 -4.81
N TYR A 145 0.44 12.12 -3.65
CA TYR A 145 -0.34 11.00 -3.17
C TYR A 145 -0.78 11.25 -1.74
N ALA A 146 -1.89 10.63 -1.40
CA ALA A 146 -2.37 10.50 -0.04
C ALA A 146 -2.75 9.03 0.16
N SER A 147 -2.49 8.52 1.34
CA SER A 147 -2.85 7.16 1.72
C SER A 147 -3.49 7.19 3.08
N ALA A 148 -4.35 6.23 3.36
CA ALA A 148 -4.78 5.95 4.70
C ALA A 148 -4.54 4.48 4.97
N GLU A 149 -4.03 4.20 6.16
CA GLU A 149 -4.27 2.90 6.75
C GLU A 149 -5.78 2.75 6.94
N ILE A 150 -6.28 1.62 6.47
CA ILE A 150 -7.65 1.17 6.66
C ILE A 150 -7.63 0.32 7.93
N ASP A 151 -7.19 0.93 9.01
CA ASP A 151 -7.45 0.50 10.36
C ASP A 151 -8.77 1.14 10.81
N ASP A 152 -9.41 0.51 11.80
CA ASP A 152 -10.66 1.00 12.32
C ASP A 152 -10.41 1.48 13.75
N THR A 153 -10.36 2.80 13.94
CA THR A 153 -10.24 3.38 15.28
C THR A 153 -11.60 3.52 15.99
N ASP A 154 -12.72 3.33 15.26
CA ASP A 154 -14.07 3.69 15.72
C ASP A 154 -15.07 2.51 15.73
N TRP A 155 -14.70 1.34 15.20
CA TRP A 155 -15.48 0.10 15.22
C TRP A 155 -14.87 -0.92 16.18
N ASP A 156 -15.71 -1.60 16.97
CA ASP A 156 -15.29 -2.63 17.94
C ASP A 156 -14.83 -3.97 17.29
N GLY A 157 -14.70 -4.03 15.97
CA GLY A 157 -14.31 -5.24 15.23
C GLY A 157 -12.91 -5.14 14.62
N ASP A 158 -12.30 -6.27 14.29
CA ASP A 158 -11.03 -6.30 13.57
C ASP A 158 -11.29 -6.14 12.04
N PRO A 159 -10.91 -5.00 11.43
CA PRO A 159 -11.11 -4.79 9.99
C PRO A 159 -10.35 -5.83 9.15
N TYR A 160 -9.25 -6.40 9.64
CA TYR A 160 -8.47 -7.39 8.92
C TYR A 160 -9.19 -8.75 8.86
N GLU A 161 -9.97 -9.11 9.88
CA GLU A 161 -10.85 -10.28 9.82
C GLU A 161 -11.90 -10.14 8.70
N LEU A 162 -12.42 -8.92 8.46
CA LEU A 162 -13.35 -8.67 7.36
C LEU A 162 -12.68 -8.77 5.99
N PHE A 163 -11.48 -8.23 5.84
CA PHE A 163 -10.71 -8.37 4.60
C PHE A 163 -10.35 -9.84 4.32
N GLU A 164 -9.96 -10.59 5.36
CA GLU A 164 -9.68 -12.02 5.24
C GLU A 164 -10.95 -12.87 5.10
N ALA A 165 -12.12 -12.45 5.55
CA ALA A 165 -13.37 -13.14 5.21
C ALA A 165 -13.65 -13.12 3.69
N GLY A 166 -13.11 -12.11 2.99
CA GLY A 166 -13.20 -11.95 1.55
C GLY A 166 -14.53 -11.34 1.08
N GLY A 167 -14.78 -11.42 -0.22
CA GLY A 167 -15.94 -10.78 -0.86
C GLY A 167 -15.53 -9.56 -1.69
N VAL A 168 -16.39 -8.53 -1.70
CA VAL A 168 -16.15 -7.28 -2.42
C VAL A 168 -16.02 -6.12 -1.44
N VAL A 169 -15.01 -5.29 -1.65
CA VAL A 169 -14.85 -4.00 -0.96
C VAL A 169 -14.94 -2.87 -1.96
N THR A 170 -15.67 -1.82 -1.59
CA THR A 170 -15.74 -0.56 -2.34
C THR A 170 -15.00 0.52 -1.57
N LEU A 171 -14.01 1.13 -2.20
CA LEU A 171 -13.38 2.35 -1.69
C LEU A 171 -14.02 3.54 -2.37
N SER A 172 -14.45 4.52 -1.58
CA SER A 172 -15.11 5.72 -2.05
C SER A 172 -14.44 6.96 -1.47
N LEU A 173 -13.79 7.75 -2.33
CA LEU A 173 -13.31 9.07 -1.95
C LEU A 173 -14.49 10.03 -1.88
N GLN A 174 -14.63 10.73 -0.77
CA GLN A 174 -15.72 11.68 -0.50
C GLN A 174 -15.18 13.08 -0.28
N ASP A 175 -15.87 14.09 -0.80
CA ASP A 175 -15.57 15.49 -0.48
C ASP A 175 -16.02 15.88 0.94
N ALA A 176 -15.72 17.11 1.36
CA ALA A 176 -16.06 17.65 2.68
C ALA A 176 -17.57 17.64 3.03
N VAL A 177 -18.46 17.48 2.05
CA VAL A 177 -19.91 17.36 2.27
C VAL A 177 -20.43 15.92 2.12
N GLY A 178 -19.53 14.94 2.02
CA GLY A 178 -19.83 13.50 1.96
C GLY A 178 -20.21 12.98 0.57
N ARG A 179 -20.00 13.77 -0.50
CA ARG A 179 -20.33 13.32 -1.87
C ARG A 179 -19.20 12.48 -2.45
N PRO A 180 -19.48 11.32 -3.05
CA PRO A 180 -18.47 10.53 -3.75
C PRO A 180 -17.88 11.28 -4.95
N VAL A 181 -16.55 11.44 -4.97
CA VAL A 181 -15.81 12.07 -6.09
C VAL A 181 -15.07 11.06 -6.97
N ALA A 182 -14.71 9.90 -6.41
CA ALA A 182 -14.15 8.75 -7.13
C ALA A 182 -14.40 7.47 -6.31
N GLN A 183 -14.60 6.35 -7.00
CA GLN A 183 -14.89 5.06 -6.37
C GLN A 183 -14.21 3.93 -7.14
N ALA A 184 -13.80 2.87 -6.43
CA ALA A 184 -13.32 1.63 -7.02
C ALA A 184 -13.79 0.43 -6.21
N ARG A 185 -14.10 -0.67 -6.90
CA ARG A 185 -14.54 -1.93 -6.31
C ARG A 185 -13.49 -3.00 -6.54
N TYR A 186 -13.19 -3.76 -5.49
CA TYR A 186 -12.14 -4.78 -5.46
C TYR A 186 -12.70 -6.11 -5.01
N ASP A 187 -12.26 -7.19 -5.65
CA ASP A 187 -12.61 -8.56 -5.26
C ASP A 187 -11.50 -9.15 -4.38
N ILE A 188 -11.66 -8.94 -3.07
CA ILE A 188 -10.80 -9.50 -2.01
C ILE A 188 -11.09 -10.99 -1.77
N GLY A 189 -12.17 -11.53 -2.34
CA GLY A 189 -12.47 -12.96 -2.37
C GLY A 189 -11.59 -13.76 -3.34
N ALA A 190 -10.83 -13.11 -4.21
CA ALA A 190 -9.95 -13.74 -5.21
C ALA A 190 -8.69 -14.41 -4.62
N LYS A 191 -8.79 -15.08 -3.47
CA LYS A 191 -7.68 -15.71 -2.73
C LYS A 191 -6.92 -16.75 -3.55
N ALA A 192 -7.62 -17.54 -4.36
CA ALA A 192 -6.96 -18.51 -5.24
C ALA A 192 -6.03 -17.82 -6.27
N GLU A 193 -6.41 -16.64 -6.76
CA GLU A 193 -5.55 -15.83 -7.63
C GLU A 193 -4.40 -15.22 -6.82
N ARG A 194 -4.67 -14.62 -5.65
CA ARG A 194 -3.66 -14.11 -4.71
C ARG A 194 -2.57 -15.15 -4.44
N ASP A 195 -2.93 -16.34 -3.98
CA ASP A 195 -1.98 -17.37 -3.57
C ASP A 195 -1.17 -17.91 -4.77
N ARG A 196 -1.77 -17.96 -5.96
CA ARG A 196 -1.06 -18.28 -7.20
C ARG A 196 -0.03 -17.21 -7.56
N LEU A 197 -0.41 -15.94 -7.48
CA LEU A 197 0.50 -14.81 -7.75
C LEU A 197 1.63 -14.77 -6.72
N PHE A 198 1.30 -14.96 -5.44
CA PHE A 198 2.27 -15.06 -4.35
C PHE A 198 3.32 -16.14 -4.60
N ARG A 199 2.93 -17.40 -4.86
CA ARG A 199 3.89 -18.48 -5.16
C ARG A 199 4.76 -18.20 -6.40
N SER A 200 4.24 -17.41 -7.35
CA SER A 200 5.01 -16.98 -8.52
C SER A 200 6.03 -15.90 -8.16
N ALA A 201 5.60 -14.85 -7.44
CA ALA A 201 6.44 -13.76 -6.97
C ALA A 201 7.53 -14.27 -5.99
N TRP A 202 7.16 -15.14 -5.06
CA TRP A 202 8.07 -15.75 -4.09
C TRP A 202 9.22 -16.50 -4.76
N ARG A 203 8.91 -17.46 -5.66
CA ARG A 203 9.94 -18.23 -6.38
C ARG A 203 10.84 -17.33 -7.23
N LYS A 204 10.28 -16.24 -7.78
CA LYS A 204 11.07 -15.24 -8.51
C LYS A 204 11.99 -14.47 -7.56
N ALA A 205 11.51 -14.03 -6.40
CA ALA A 205 12.31 -13.36 -5.38
C ALA A 205 13.46 -14.26 -4.89
N GLU A 206 13.20 -15.53 -4.60
CA GLU A 206 14.24 -16.50 -4.21
C GLU A 206 15.29 -16.71 -5.30
N ALA A 207 14.87 -16.80 -6.56
CA ALA A 207 15.81 -16.93 -7.67
C ALA A 207 16.69 -15.68 -7.82
N MET A 208 16.11 -14.49 -7.64
CA MET A 208 16.82 -13.21 -7.70
C MET A 208 17.79 -13.06 -6.53
N ALA A 209 17.37 -13.40 -5.31
CA ALA A 209 18.14 -13.27 -4.08
C ALA A 209 19.47 -14.05 -4.09
N LYS A 210 19.65 -15.03 -4.98
CA LYS A 210 20.92 -15.78 -5.15
C LYS A 210 22.12 -14.91 -5.51
N SER A 211 21.90 -13.71 -6.04
CA SER A 211 22.99 -12.76 -6.29
C SER A 211 22.47 -11.34 -6.43
N ARG A 212 23.26 -10.35 -6.00
CA ARG A 212 22.95 -8.92 -6.17
C ARG A 212 22.58 -8.54 -7.61
N LYS A 213 23.35 -9.03 -8.59
CA LYS A 213 23.09 -8.80 -10.03
C LYS A 213 21.73 -9.34 -10.50
N GLY A 214 21.20 -10.37 -9.82
CA GLY A 214 19.86 -10.89 -10.08
C GLY A 214 18.77 -9.89 -9.71
N CYS A 215 19.00 -9.07 -8.69
CA CYS A 215 18.04 -8.10 -8.19
C CYS A 215 18.06 -6.80 -9.01
N ASP A 216 19.23 -6.36 -9.47
CA ASP A 216 19.38 -5.17 -10.32
C ASP A 216 18.76 -5.34 -11.72
N LYS A 217 18.78 -6.55 -12.29
CA LYS A 217 18.27 -6.83 -13.64
C LYS A 217 16.75 -6.83 -13.76
N ALA A 218 16.03 -6.94 -12.64
CA ALA A 218 14.56 -7.03 -12.65
C ALA A 218 13.88 -5.68 -12.46
N GLY A 219 14.63 -4.65 -12.04
CA GLY A 219 14.17 -3.26 -11.92
C GLY A 219 14.47 -2.39 -13.14
N ALA A 220 15.07 -2.96 -14.20
CA ALA A 220 15.41 -2.29 -15.47
C ALA A 220 14.45 -2.70 -16.61
#